data_AF-A0A6S7KA93-F1
#
_entry.id   AF-A0A6S7KA93-F1
#
_cell.length_a   1.000
_cell.length_b   1.000
_cell.length_c   1.000
_cell.angle_alpha   90.00
_cell.angle_beta   90.00
_cell.angle_gamma   90.00
#
_symmetry.space_group_name_H-M   'P 1'
#
loop_
_entity.id
_entity.type
_entity.pdbx_description
1 polymer ?
#
loop_
_entity_poly.entity_id
_entity_poly.type
_entity_poly.pdbx_seq_one_letter_code
_entity_poly.pdbx_strand_id
1 'polypeptide(L)'
;MSMRGLATHLKHIVAYFFTGNVTSFQLMPLFWKVVAVLETTVKLKVIAAVNDGASPNRKFFTLHAKLGGVLPDGVVYKTPNLFCLTRIIYFFADVPYLIKTAGNCLYNSGSGSCSRYMWNNGQHLLFRHIGDMYYRNQEFALHRLPKLTLDHVVLTSFSKMKVKLAVQVLSRTVSTCLLECNDPSVVGTAMFCQMVNDFFDCTNVRSTSEHERKRNERIKP
;
A
#
# COMPACT_ATOMS: atom_id res chain seq x y z
N MET A 1 7.30 0.40 18.50
CA MET A 1 8.23 0.05 17.40
C MET A 1 8.65 -1.40 17.55
N SER A 2 8.58 -2.16 16.46
CA SER A 2 9.03 -3.55 16.40
C SER A 2 10.10 -3.71 15.32
N MET A 3 10.99 -4.68 15.52
CA MET A 3 11.97 -5.08 14.52
C MET A 3 11.57 -6.43 13.91
N ARG A 4 11.97 -6.65 12.66
CA ARG A 4 11.80 -7.91 11.93
C ARG A 4 13.07 -8.22 11.15
N GLY A 5 13.54 -9.46 11.20
CA GLY A 5 14.63 -9.95 10.36
C GLY A 5 14.21 -9.99 8.89
N LEU A 6 15.10 -9.55 7.99
CA LEU A 6 14.85 -9.62 6.55
C LEU A 6 15.04 -11.05 6.04
N ALA A 7 16.15 -11.69 6.43
CA ALA A 7 16.52 -13.05 6.03
C ALA A 7 16.35 -14.08 7.17
N THR A 8 15.76 -13.68 8.30
CA THR A 8 15.60 -14.53 9.48
C THR A 8 14.19 -14.38 10.06
N HIS A 9 13.72 -15.38 10.82
CA HIS A 9 12.42 -15.35 11.48
C HIS A 9 12.39 -14.49 12.77
N LEU A 10 13.38 -13.62 12.96
CA LEU A 10 13.48 -12.77 14.15
C LEU A 10 12.36 -11.71 14.14
N LYS A 11 11.58 -11.64 15.22
CA LYS A 11 10.59 -10.60 15.45
C LYS A 11 10.60 -10.22 16.92
N HIS A 12 10.76 -8.93 17.21
CA HIS A 12 10.81 -8.45 18.59
C HIS A 12 10.24 -7.04 18.72
N ILE A 13 9.60 -6.75 19.85
CA ILE A 13 9.15 -5.39 20.18
C ILE A 13 10.31 -4.67 20.84
N VAL A 14 10.80 -3.60 20.23
CA VAL A 14 11.99 -2.88 20.73
C VAL A 14 11.60 -1.73 21.64
N ALA A 15 10.46 -1.09 21.37
CA ALA A 15 9.98 0.03 22.16
C ALA A 15 8.45 0.07 22.16
N TYR A 16 7.88 0.37 23.31
CA TYR A 16 6.45 0.52 23.50
C TYR A 16 6.17 1.78 24.33
N PHE A 17 5.27 2.62 23.85
CA PHE A 17 4.94 3.90 24.48
C PHE A 17 3.43 4.09 24.45
N PHE A 18 2.85 4.46 25.59
CA PHE A 18 1.47 4.91 25.64
C PHE A 18 1.40 6.36 25.15
N THR A 19 0.69 6.59 24.06
CA THR A 19 0.56 7.93 23.46
C THR A 19 -0.86 8.12 22.95
N GLY A 20 -1.42 9.32 23.12
CA GLY A 20 -2.71 9.69 22.52
C GLY A 20 -2.55 10.12 21.07
N ASN A 21 -1.55 10.95 20.79
CA ASN A 21 -1.14 11.37 19.46
C ASN A 21 0.39 11.47 19.42
N VAL A 22 0.99 11.25 18.26
CA VAL A 22 2.45 11.36 18.08
C VAL A 22 2.76 12.27 16.90
N THR A 23 3.62 13.26 17.13
CA THR A 23 4.10 14.16 16.08
C THR A 23 5.37 13.63 15.41
N SER A 24 5.65 14.09 14.19
CA SER A 24 6.88 13.73 13.48
C SER A 24 8.14 14.11 14.27
N PHE A 25 8.12 15.24 14.99
CA PHE A 25 9.25 15.72 15.79
C PHE A 25 9.51 14.83 17.02
N GLN A 26 8.48 14.21 17.59
CA GLN A 26 8.65 13.22 18.66
C GLN A 26 9.15 11.87 18.12
N LEU A 27 8.73 11.47 16.91
CA LEU A 27 9.20 10.24 16.27
C LEU A 27 10.68 10.26 15.91
N MET A 28 11.20 11.41 15.44
CA MET A 28 12.60 11.56 15.04
C MET A 28 13.62 11.06 16.09
N PRO A 29 13.65 11.59 17.32
CA PRO A 29 14.62 11.17 18.34
C PRO A 29 14.37 9.74 18.81
N LEU A 30 13.11 9.29 18.90
CA LEU A 30 12.77 7.92 19.28
C LEU A 30 13.28 6.91 18.26
N PHE A 31 13.10 7.20 16.97
CA PHE A 31 13.62 6.38 15.89
C PHE A 31 15.14 6.24 15.99
N TRP A 32 15.87 7.35 16.09
CA TRP A 32 17.32 7.30 16.17
C TRP A 32 17.84 6.66 17.45
N LYS A 33 17.13 6.80 18.59
CA LYS A 33 17.46 6.07 19.82
C LYS A 33 17.33 4.56 19.64
N VAL A 34 16.29 4.10 18.94
CA VAL A 34 16.12 2.68 18.61
C VAL A 34 17.22 2.20 17.66
N VAL A 35 17.54 2.97 16.61
CA VAL A 35 18.63 2.62 15.68
C VAL A 35 19.97 2.55 16.43
N ALA A 36 20.23 3.50 17.34
CA ALA A 36 21.44 3.52 18.17
C ALA A 36 21.62 2.20 18.92
N VAL A 37 20.59 1.77 19.67
CA VAL A 37 20.64 0.53 20.46
C VAL A 37 20.83 -0.68 19.56
N LEU A 38 20.09 -0.77 18.45
CA LEU A 38 20.19 -1.91 17.53
C LEU A 38 21.59 -2.02 16.92
N GLU A 39 22.15 -0.92 16.42
CA GLU A 39 23.45 -0.91 15.73
C GLU A 39 24.62 -1.05 16.70
N THR A 40 24.62 -0.29 17.79
CA THR A 40 25.78 -0.16 18.68
C THR A 40 25.83 -1.23 19.77
N THR A 41 24.69 -1.59 20.34
CA THR A 41 24.60 -2.54 21.47
C THR A 41 24.29 -3.96 20.97
N VAL A 42 23.22 -4.11 20.19
CA VAL A 42 22.74 -5.44 19.76
C VAL A 42 23.50 -5.96 18.53
N LYS A 43 24.24 -5.08 17.84
CA LYS A 43 24.98 -5.38 16.59
C LYS A 43 24.10 -5.86 15.44
N LEU A 44 22.86 -5.36 15.40
CA LEU A 44 21.91 -5.59 14.33
C LEU A 44 21.88 -4.40 13.36
N LYS A 45 22.00 -4.72 12.07
CA LYS A 45 22.03 -3.73 11.00
C LYS A 45 20.61 -3.30 10.63
N VAL A 46 20.30 -2.02 10.83
CA VAL A 46 19.05 -1.43 10.38
C VAL A 46 19.21 -0.98 8.93
N ILE A 47 18.41 -1.56 8.04
CA ILE A 47 18.45 -1.29 6.59
C ILE A 47 17.19 -0.58 6.09
N ALA A 48 16.08 -0.74 6.81
CA ALA A 48 14.79 -0.21 6.40
C ALA A 48 13.88 0.07 7.61
N ALA A 49 12.99 1.03 7.44
CA ALA A 49 11.90 1.30 8.37
C ALA A 49 10.57 1.37 7.60
N VAL A 50 9.54 0.71 8.14
CA VAL A 50 8.20 0.65 7.55
C VAL A 50 7.24 1.39 8.47
N ASN A 51 6.53 2.38 7.95
CA ASN A 51 5.49 3.10 8.68
C ASN A 51 4.16 3.08 7.93
N ASP A 52 3.05 3.27 8.64
CA ASP A 52 1.76 3.48 8.00
C ASP A 52 1.71 4.81 7.23
N GLY A 53 0.62 5.03 6.50
CA GLY A 53 0.41 6.25 5.73
C GLY A 53 -0.10 7.44 6.54
N ALA A 54 -0.01 7.49 7.87
CA ALA A 54 -0.48 8.63 8.67
C ALA A 54 0.34 9.91 8.40
N SER A 55 -0.26 11.09 8.59
CA SER A 55 0.41 12.36 8.29
C SER A 55 1.72 12.59 9.08
N PRO A 56 1.85 12.20 10.37
CA PRO A 56 3.10 12.36 11.09
C PRO A 56 4.22 11.48 10.51
N ASN A 57 3.88 10.28 10.04
CA ASN A 57 4.82 9.32 9.46
C ASN A 57 5.33 9.78 8.08
N ARG A 58 4.44 10.33 7.24
CA ARG A 58 4.86 10.95 5.97
C ARG A 58 5.77 12.16 6.21
N LYS A 59 5.44 13.02 7.17
CA LYS A 59 6.29 14.17 7.54
C LYS A 59 7.63 13.72 8.11
N PHE A 60 7.66 12.63 8.88
CA PHE A 60 8.89 12.01 9.38
C PHE A 60 9.83 11.57 8.24
N PHE A 61 9.32 11.02 7.13
CA PHE A 61 10.14 10.72 5.96
C PHE A 61 10.68 11.98 5.28
N THR A 62 9.83 13.01 5.10
CA THR A 62 10.26 14.29 4.51
C THR A 62 11.31 15.00 5.35
N LEU A 63 11.22 14.92 6.68
CA LEU A 63 12.23 15.49 7.58
C LEU A 63 13.60 14.82 7.38
N HIS A 64 13.65 13.49 7.22
CA HIS A 64 14.89 12.79 6.92
C HIS A 64 15.47 13.16 5.56
N ALA A 65 14.63 13.28 4.52
CA ALA A 65 15.09 13.71 3.20
C ALA A 65 15.74 15.11 3.23
N LYS A 66 15.21 16.02 4.07
CA LYS A 66 15.80 17.35 4.28
C LYS A 66 17.13 17.33 5.03
N LEU A 67 17.31 16.38 5.96
CA LEU A 67 18.52 16.24 6.77
C LEU A 67 19.64 15.50 6.02
N GLY A 68 19.30 14.49 5.22
CA GLY A 68 20.26 13.63 4.51
C GLY A 68 20.82 14.21 3.21
N GLY A 69 20.31 15.37 2.77
CA GLY A 69 20.61 15.94 1.45
C GLY A 69 19.94 15.15 0.32
N VAL A 70 19.80 15.79 -0.85
CA VAL A 70 19.35 15.08 -2.06
C VAL A 70 20.51 14.21 -2.54
N LEU A 71 20.39 12.89 -2.34
CA LEU A 71 21.37 11.95 -2.86
C LEU A 71 21.18 11.82 -4.40
N PRO A 72 22.26 11.65 -5.18
CA PRO A 72 22.21 11.73 -6.65
C PRO A 72 21.37 10.65 -7.35
N ASP A 73 20.96 9.61 -6.64
CA ASP A 73 20.30 8.42 -7.19
C ASP A 73 18.77 8.55 -7.33
N GLY A 74 18.22 9.75 -7.08
CA GLY A 74 16.79 10.04 -7.27
C GLY A 74 15.85 9.39 -6.25
N VAL A 75 16.37 8.66 -5.24
CA VAL A 75 15.55 8.03 -4.21
C VAL A 75 15.33 9.01 -3.06
N VAL A 76 14.07 9.46 -2.90
CA VAL A 76 13.68 10.49 -1.92
C VAL A 76 13.57 9.95 -0.49
N TYR A 77 13.08 8.71 -0.33
CA TYR A 77 12.71 8.17 0.97
C TYR A 77 13.82 7.31 1.59
N LYS A 78 14.92 7.97 1.97
CA LYS A 78 16.06 7.35 2.65
C LYS A 78 16.87 8.34 3.47
N THR A 79 17.77 7.83 4.30
CA THR A 79 18.71 8.64 5.09
C THR A 79 20.03 7.88 5.30
N PRO A 80 21.19 8.57 5.37
CA PRO A 80 22.39 7.98 5.94
C PRO A 80 22.15 7.52 7.38
N ASN A 81 22.70 6.37 7.76
CA ASN A 81 22.63 5.88 9.13
C ASN A 81 23.64 6.65 10.01
N LEU A 82 23.13 7.38 11.01
CA LEU A 82 23.97 8.19 11.92
C LEU A 82 25.02 7.37 12.69
N PHE A 83 24.80 6.07 12.86
CA PHE A 83 25.72 5.17 13.57
C PHE A 83 26.61 4.36 12.63
N CYS A 84 26.45 4.53 11.31
CA CYS A 84 27.30 3.94 10.28
C CYS A 84 27.07 4.64 8.94
N LEU A 85 27.80 5.73 8.69
CA LEU A 85 27.55 6.63 7.55
C LEU A 85 27.73 5.98 6.16
N THR A 86 28.40 4.82 6.09
CA THR A 86 28.51 4.04 4.85
C THR A 86 27.24 3.29 4.47
N ARG A 87 26.23 3.26 5.36
CA ARG A 87 24.96 2.55 5.14
C ARG A 87 23.78 3.51 5.09
N ILE A 88 22.83 3.16 4.23
CA ILE A 88 21.57 3.87 4.04
C ILE A 88 20.45 3.10 4.72
N ILE A 89 19.53 3.84 5.34
CA ILE A 89 18.24 3.32 5.82
C ILE A 89 17.16 3.79 4.84
N TYR A 90 16.41 2.84 4.29
CA TYR A 90 15.30 3.11 3.38
C TYR A 90 13.96 3.19 4.13
N PHE A 91 13.10 4.10 3.70
CA PHE A 91 11.77 4.28 4.29
C PHE A 91 10.70 3.73 3.35
N PHE A 92 9.87 2.83 3.88
CA PHE A 92 8.75 2.24 3.16
C PHE A 92 7.43 2.60 3.83
N ALA A 93 6.41 2.83 3.01
CA ALA A 93 5.04 2.88 3.48
C ALA A 93 4.45 1.47 3.56
N ASP A 94 3.55 1.24 4.52
CA ASP A 94 2.81 -0.01 4.64
C ASP A 94 1.90 -0.22 3.41
N VAL A 95 2.25 -1.19 2.58
CA VAL A 95 1.58 -1.47 1.30
C VAL A 95 0.10 -1.80 1.49
N PRO A 96 -0.32 -2.74 2.36
CA PRO A 96 -1.73 -2.96 2.71
C PRO A 96 -2.52 -1.67 2.98
N TYR A 97 -1.93 -0.74 3.73
CA TYR A 97 -2.55 0.56 3.99
C TYR A 97 -2.67 1.43 2.73
N LEU A 98 -1.66 1.42 1.84
CA LEU A 98 -1.73 2.11 0.56
C LEU A 98 -2.86 1.57 -0.32
N ILE A 99 -3.03 0.25 -0.42
CA ILE A 99 -4.12 -0.35 -1.20
C ILE A 99 -5.49 0.05 -0.65
N LYS A 100 -5.65 0.00 0.67
CA LYS A 100 -6.86 0.47 1.35
C LYS A 100 -7.14 1.94 1.02
N THR A 101 -6.10 2.78 1.06
CA THR A 101 -6.23 4.21 0.74
C THR A 101 -6.62 4.41 -0.71
N ALA A 102 -5.99 3.69 -1.66
CA ALA A 102 -6.33 3.71 -3.08
C ALA A 102 -7.80 3.30 -3.32
N GLY A 103 -8.26 2.24 -2.68
CA GLY A 103 -9.66 1.79 -2.75
C GLY A 103 -10.63 2.83 -2.20
N ASN A 104 -10.32 3.45 -1.06
CA ASN A 104 -11.14 4.52 -0.49
C ASN A 104 -11.12 5.81 -1.34
N CYS A 105 -10.00 6.12 -1.99
CA CYS A 105 -9.93 7.22 -2.95
C CYS A 105 -10.83 6.94 -4.17
N LEU A 106 -10.76 5.72 -4.71
CA LEU A 106 -11.61 5.32 -5.83
C LEU A 106 -13.08 5.36 -5.42
N TYR A 107 -13.45 4.83 -4.26
CA TYR A 107 -14.82 4.88 -3.73
C TYR A 107 -15.38 6.30 -3.66
N ASN A 108 -14.58 7.26 -3.20
CA ASN A 108 -15.02 8.66 -3.12
C ASN A 108 -14.95 9.40 -4.47
N SER A 109 -14.49 8.74 -5.54
CA SER A 109 -14.43 9.28 -6.89
C SER A 109 -15.78 9.14 -7.59
N GLY A 110 -16.55 10.23 -7.60
CA GLY A 110 -17.91 10.26 -8.15
C GLY A 110 -18.92 9.38 -7.39
N SER A 111 -18.61 8.97 -6.15
CA SER A 111 -19.47 8.17 -5.28
C SER A 111 -19.13 8.44 -3.80
N GLY A 112 -19.79 7.76 -2.86
CA GLY A 112 -19.57 7.92 -1.43
C GLY A 112 -19.86 9.34 -0.94
N SER A 113 -18.86 10.01 -0.38
CA SER A 113 -18.99 11.43 -0.01
C SER A 113 -18.78 12.39 -1.20
N CYS A 114 -18.45 11.85 -2.38
CA CYS A 114 -18.09 12.58 -3.59
C CYS A 114 -17.04 13.69 -3.36
N SER A 115 -16.10 13.44 -2.44
CA SER A 115 -15.11 14.46 -2.03
C SER A 115 -13.98 14.65 -3.04
N ARG A 116 -13.91 13.83 -4.09
CA ARG A 116 -12.86 13.89 -5.10
C ARG A 116 -13.33 13.31 -6.42
N TYR A 117 -12.59 13.61 -7.48
CA TYR A 117 -12.61 12.87 -8.74
C TYR A 117 -11.19 12.43 -9.05
N MET A 118 -11.03 11.17 -9.40
CA MET A 118 -9.77 10.61 -9.84
C MET A 118 -9.75 10.55 -11.37
N TRP A 119 -8.60 10.78 -11.96
CA TRP A 119 -8.37 10.67 -13.39
C TRP A 119 -6.95 10.19 -13.66
N ASN A 120 -6.75 9.54 -14.82
CA ASN A 120 -5.44 9.16 -15.31
C ASN A 120 -5.44 9.21 -16.84
N ASN A 121 -4.43 9.83 -17.45
CA ASN A 121 -4.31 9.98 -18.90
C ASN A 121 -5.61 10.43 -19.61
N GLY A 122 -6.29 11.44 -19.03
CA GLY A 122 -7.55 11.97 -19.58
C GLY A 122 -8.80 11.11 -19.34
N GLN A 123 -8.69 9.96 -18.67
CA GLN A 123 -9.82 9.08 -18.36
C GLN A 123 -10.24 9.21 -16.90
N HIS A 124 -11.54 9.28 -16.65
CA HIS A 124 -12.07 9.29 -15.29
C HIS A 124 -12.03 7.91 -14.64
N LEU A 125 -11.61 7.90 -13.38
CA LEU A 125 -11.55 6.71 -12.53
C LEU A 125 -12.72 6.78 -11.55
N LEU A 126 -13.84 6.11 -11.85
CA LEU A 126 -15.08 6.26 -11.09
C LEU A 126 -15.47 4.96 -10.42
N PHE A 127 -15.88 5.04 -9.16
CA PHE A 127 -16.35 3.85 -8.43
C PHE A 127 -17.61 3.25 -9.05
N ARG A 128 -18.46 4.08 -9.68
CA ARG A 128 -19.69 3.64 -10.33
C ARG A 128 -19.43 2.52 -11.35
N HIS A 129 -18.31 2.56 -12.08
CA HIS A 129 -17.98 1.53 -13.06
C HIS A 129 -17.88 0.14 -12.42
N ILE A 130 -17.39 0.07 -11.18
CA ILE A 130 -17.30 -1.18 -10.39
C ILE A 130 -18.68 -1.57 -9.84
N GLY A 131 -19.45 -0.59 -9.36
CA GLY A 131 -20.81 -0.82 -8.87
C GLY A 131 -21.72 -1.39 -9.96
N ASP A 132 -21.75 -0.75 -11.13
CA ASP A 132 -22.56 -1.18 -12.27
C ASP A 132 -22.15 -2.57 -12.77
N MET A 133 -20.84 -2.86 -12.75
CA MET A 133 -20.32 -4.18 -13.09
C MET A 133 -20.77 -5.25 -12.09
N TYR A 134 -20.75 -4.92 -10.79
CA TYR A 134 -21.19 -5.85 -9.75
C TYR A 134 -22.66 -6.22 -9.90
N TYR A 135 -23.54 -5.23 -10.11
CA TYR A 135 -24.97 -5.46 -10.30
C TYR A 135 -25.27 -6.24 -11.58
N ARG A 136 -24.65 -5.86 -12.71
CA ARG A 136 -24.73 -6.65 -13.95
C ARG A 136 -24.26 -8.08 -13.76
N ASN A 137 -23.20 -8.29 -12.99
CA ASN A 137 -22.70 -9.64 -12.69
C ASN A 137 -23.72 -10.50 -11.92
N GLN A 138 -24.65 -9.91 -11.14
CA GLN A 138 -25.70 -10.66 -10.44
C GLN A 138 -26.83 -11.15 -11.36
N GLU A 139 -26.94 -10.61 -12.58
CA GLU A 139 -27.95 -11.03 -13.56
C GLU A 139 -27.59 -12.37 -14.22
N PHE A 140 -26.32 -12.78 -14.14
CA PHE A 140 -25.85 -14.04 -14.73
C PHE A 140 -25.94 -15.19 -13.73
N ALA A 141 -26.43 -16.35 -14.15
CA ALA A 141 -26.43 -17.55 -13.32
C ALA A 141 -25.02 -18.00 -12.91
N LEU A 142 -24.00 -17.71 -13.75
CA LEU A 142 -22.60 -17.96 -13.44
C LEU A 142 -21.84 -16.64 -13.28
N HIS A 143 -21.59 -16.27 -12.03
CA HIS A 143 -20.88 -15.04 -11.68
C HIS A 143 -19.40 -15.07 -12.14
N ARG A 144 -18.98 -14.06 -12.91
CA ARG A 144 -17.57 -13.81 -13.27
C ARG A 144 -16.79 -13.15 -12.14
N LEU A 145 -17.48 -12.43 -11.25
CA LEU A 145 -16.91 -11.74 -10.09
C LEU A 145 -17.37 -12.37 -8.76
N PRO A 146 -17.18 -13.69 -8.51
CA PRO A 146 -17.75 -14.38 -7.35
C PRO A 146 -17.16 -13.92 -6.00
N LYS A 147 -16.03 -13.19 -6.04
CA LYS A 147 -15.37 -12.62 -4.86
C LYS A 147 -15.98 -11.28 -4.43
N LEU A 148 -16.67 -10.59 -5.34
CA LEU A 148 -17.35 -9.34 -5.00
C LEU A 148 -18.71 -9.66 -4.38
N THR A 149 -18.99 -8.95 -3.30
CA THR A 149 -20.24 -9.03 -2.54
C THR A 149 -20.77 -7.63 -2.33
N LEU A 150 -21.99 -7.50 -1.79
CA LEU A 150 -22.58 -6.18 -1.52
C LEU A 150 -21.68 -5.30 -0.64
N ASP A 151 -20.96 -5.90 0.32
CA ASP A 151 -19.95 -5.24 1.17
C ASP A 151 -18.82 -4.56 0.39
N HIS A 152 -18.59 -4.93 -0.86
CA HIS A 152 -17.57 -4.31 -1.72
C HIS A 152 -18.08 -3.04 -2.41
N VAL A 153 -19.39 -2.92 -2.62
CA VAL A 153 -20.02 -1.81 -3.36
C VAL A 153 -20.70 -0.83 -2.41
N VAL A 154 -21.36 -1.35 -1.37
CA VAL A 154 -22.01 -0.55 -0.32
C VAL A 154 -21.08 -0.49 0.89
N LEU A 155 -20.14 0.45 0.85
CA LEU A 155 -19.08 0.55 1.87
C LEU A 155 -19.55 1.25 3.15
N THR A 156 -19.63 0.49 4.24
CA THR A 156 -19.74 1.04 5.61
C THR A 156 -18.38 1.54 6.13
N SER A 157 -18.38 2.26 7.26
CA SER A 157 -17.14 2.65 7.96
C SER A 157 -16.24 1.45 8.30
N PHE A 158 -16.83 0.30 8.62
CA PHE A 158 -16.07 -0.93 8.87
C PHE A 158 -15.53 -1.55 7.58
N SER A 159 -16.31 -1.56 6.50
CA SER A 159 -15.88 -2.11 5.20
C SER A 159 -14.69 -1.34 4.63
N LYS A 160 -14.68 0.00 4.77
CA LYS A 160 -13.56 0.88 4.34
C LYS A 160 -12.22 0.57 5.03
N MET A 161 -12.25 -0.11 6.17
CA MET A 161 -11.06 -0.50 6.92
C MET A 161 -10.51 -1.88 6.52
N LYS A 162 -11.31 -2.71 5.84
CA LYS A 162 -10.92 -4.07 5.44
C LYS A 162 -10.07 -4.03 4.17
N VAL A 163 -8.75 -4.19 4.32
CA VAL A 163 -7.80 -4.31 3.19
C VAL A 163 -8.24 -5.39 2.20
N LYS A 164 -8.78 -6.51 2.69
CA LYS A 164 -9.29 -7.62 1.87
C LYS A 164 -10.30 -7.15 0.81
N LEU A 165 -11.26 -6.31 1.20
CA LEU A 165 -12.29 -5.82 0.28
C LEU A 165 -11.66 -4.92 -0.80
N ALA A 166 -10.75 -4.02 -0.39
CA ALA A 166 -10.04 -3.15 -1.33
C ALA A 166 -9.19 -3.95 -2.34
N VAL A 167 -8.48 -5.00 -1.90
CA VAL A 167 -7.70 -5.88 -2.77
C VAL A 167 -8.60 -6.65 -3.74
N GLN A 168 -9.77 -7.11 -3.31
CA GLN A 168 -10.72 -7.82 -4.18
C GLN A 168 -11.34 -6.89 -5.23
N VAL A 169 -11.66 -5.64 -4.86
CA VAL A 169 -12.12 -4.59 -5.79
C VAL A 169 -11.03 -4.23 -6.80
N LEU A 170 -9.80 -3.98 -6.34
CA LEU A 170 -8.67 -3.57 -7.16
C LEU A 170 -7.90 -4.77 -7.71
N SER A 171 -8.62 -5.76 -8.21
CA SER A 171 -8.06 -7.02 -8.69
C SER A 171 -7.97 -7.08 -10.21
N ARG A 172 -7.10 -7.96 -10.70
CA ARG A 172 -7.00 -8.26 -12.13
C ARG A 172 -8.32 -8.76 -12.73
N THR A 173 -9.09 -9.59 -12.02
CA THR A 173 -10.37 -10.09 -12.52
C THR A 173 -11.38 -8.97 -12.76
N VAL A 174 -11.46 -7.99 -11.85
CA VAL A 174 -12.31 -6.80 -12.04
C VAL A 174 -11.86 -5.98 -13.24
N SER A 175 -10.55 -5.78 -13.40
CA SER A 175 -9.97 -5.12 -14.58
C SER A 175 -10.39 -5.82 -15.88
N THR A 176 -10.23 -7.14 -15.96
CA THR A 176 -10.59 -7.92 -17.14
C THR A 176 -12.08 -7.80 -17.47
N CYS A 177 -12.98 -7.96 -16.49
CA CYS A 177 -14.42 -7.83 -16.73
C CYS A 177 -14.81 -6.42 -17.21
N LEU A 178 -14.16 -5.37 -16.70
CA LEU A 178 -14.38 -3.99 -17.17
C LEU A 178 -13.95 -3.82 -18.64
N LEU A 179 -12.80 -4.36 -19.03
CA LEU A 179 -12.33 -4.28 -20.42
C LEU A 179 -13.23 -5.05 -21.40
N GLU A 180 -13.78 -6.19 -20.97
CA GLU A 180 -14.70 -7.00 -21.77
C GLU A 180 -16.04 -6.30 -22.09
N CYS A 181 -16.40 -5.22 -21.37
CA CYS A 181 -17.62 -4.46 -21.67
C CYS A 181 -17.53 -3.63 -22.96
N ASN A 182 -16.34 -3.48 -23.56
CA ASN A 182 -16.12 -2.63 -24.75
C ASN A 182 -16.62 -1.18 -24.60
N ASP A 183 -16.67 -0.66 -23.37
CA ASP A 183 -17.04 0.72 -23.06
C ASP A 183 -15.77 1.56 -22.84
N PRO A 184 -15.46 2.56 -23.68
CA PRO A 184 -14.28 3.41 -23.50
C PRO A 184 -14.23 4.14 -22.16
N SER A 185 -15.39 4.40 -21.53
CA SER A 185 -15.47 5.17 -20.28
C SER A 185 -14.91 4.41 -19.07
N VAL A 186 -14.90 3.07 -19.10
CA VAL A 186 -14.45 2.24 -17.98
C VAL A 186 -12.97 1.86 -18.06
N VAL A 187 -12.34 2.05 -19.23
CA VAL A 187 -10.94 1.65 -19.52
C VAL A 187 -9.97 2.21 -18.48
N GLY A 188 -10.12 3.48 -18.10
CA GLY A 188 -9.25 4.09 -17.09
C GLY A 188 -9.35 3.36 -15.76
N THR A 189 -10.58 3.05 -15.32
CA THR A 189 -10.83 2.34 -14.06
C THR A 189 -10.28 0.91 -14.11
N ALA A 190 -10.41 0.24 -15.25
CA ALA A 190 -9.85 -1.09 -15.47
C ALA A 190 -8.32 -1.08 -15.38
N MET A 191 -7.65 -0.13 -16.05
CA MET A 191 -6.20 0.02 -16.00
C MET A 191 -5.71 0.34 -14.59
N PHE A 192 -6.44 1.17 -13.84
CA PHE A 192 -6.13 1.45 -12.45
C PHE A 192 -6.21 0.18 -11.57
N CYS A 193 -7.26 -0.63 -11.73
CA CYS A 193 -7.39 -1.90 -10.99
C CYS A 193 -6.22 -2.85 -11.30
N GLN A 194 -5.82 -2.96 -12.57
CA GLN A 194 -4.68 -3.78 -12.97
C GLN A 194 -3.36 -3.28 -12.38
N MET A 195 -3.10 -1.97 -12.48
CA MET A 195 -1.89 -1.35 -11.94
C MET A 195 -1.76 -1.59 -10.44
N VAL A 196 -2.85 -1.39 -9.68
CA VAL A 196 -2.84 -1.59 -8.23
C VAL A 196 -2.70 -3.08 -7.87
N ASN A 197 -3.35 -3.98 -8.60
CA ASN A 197 -3.18 -5.42 -8.44
C ASN A 197 -1.70 -5.81 -8.56
N ASP A 198 -1.06 -5.35 -9.63
CA ASP A 198 0.32 -5.73 -9.95
C ASP A 198 1.32 -5.17 -8.96
N PHE A 199 1.12 -3.92 -8.54
CA PHE A 199 1.87 -3.32 -7.46
C PHE A 199 1.73 -4.10 -6.14
N PHE A 200 0.51 -4.53 -5.79
CA PHE A 200 0.29 -5.30 -4.57
C PHE A 200 0.92 -6.70 -4.65
N ASP A 201 0.80 -7.36 -5.80
CA ASP A 201 1.35 -8.69 -6.01
C ASP A 201 2.89 -8.69 -5.93
N CYS A 202 3.57 -7.70 -6.52
CA CYS A 202 5.04 -7.62 -6.48
C CYS A 202 5.59 -7.27 -5.09
N THR A 203 4.83 -6.53 -4.28
CA THR A 203 5.26 -6.10 -2.93
C THR A 203 4.83 -7.05 -1.81
N ASN A 204 4.05 -8.10 -2.13
CA ASN A 204 3.51 -9.04 -1.15
C ASN A 204 3.86 -10.51 -1.48
N VAL A 205 5.01 -10.70 -2.14
CA VAL A 205 5.61 -12.03 -2.38
C VAL A 205 6.25 -12.54 -1.10
N ARG A 206 6.02 -13.82 -0.79
CA ARG A 206 6.44 -14.47 0.46
C ARG A 206 7.54 -15.51 0.27
N SER A 207 7.67 -16.06 -0.93
CA SER A 207 8.72 -17.03 -1.28
C SER A 207 9.06 -16.93 -2.76
N THR A 208 10.25 -17.41 -3.13
CA THR A 208 10.74 -17.45 -4.52
C THR A 208 9.87 -18.34 -5.42
N SER A 209 9.22 -19.35 -4.85
CA SER A 209 8.32 -20.28 -5.54
C SER A 209 6.85 -19.84 -5.55
N GLU A 210 6.50 -18.69 -4.96
CA GLU A 210 5.08 -18.30 -4.85
C GLU A 210 4.43 -18.06 -6.23
N HIS A 211 5.23 -17.68 -7.22
CA HIS A 211 4.81 -17.50 -8.61
C HIS A 211 4.22 -18.78 -9.22
N GLU A 212 4.77 -19.95 -8.88
CA GLU A 212 4.29 -21.26 -9.36
C GLU A 212 2.91 -21.56 -8.78
N ARG A 213 2.77 -21.39 -7.46
CA ARG A 213 1.51 -21.63 -6.73
C ARG A 213 0.40 -20.68 -7.20
N LYS A 214 0.72 -19.41 -7.42
CA LYS A 214 -0.23 -18.39 -7.90
C LYS A 214 -0.43 -18.42 -9.42
N ARG A 215 0.40 -19.17 -10.16
CA ARG A 215 0.47 -19.18 -11.63
C ARG A 215 0.56 -17.75 -12.18
N ASN A 216 1.46 -16.95 -11.60
CA ASN A 216 1.64 -15.55 -11.96
C ASN A 216 3.13 -15.25 -12.24
N GLU A 217 3.46 -15.19 -13.51
CA GLU A 217 4.82 -14.90 -14.02
C GLU A 217 5.36 -13.54 -13.55
N ARG A 218 4.50 -12.56 -13.26
CA ARG A 218 4.91 -11.21 -12.87
C ARG A 218 5.52 -11.10 -11.48
N ILE A 219 5.39 -12.16 -10.67
CA ILE A 219 5.97 -12.22 -9.32
C ILE A 219 7.12 -13.23 -9.23
N LYS A 220 7.69 -13.61 -10.38
CA LYS A 220 8.96 -14.32 -10.41
C LYS A 220 10.08 -13.45 -9.79
N PRO A 221 11.01 -14.04 -9.04
CA PRO A 221 12.16 -13.34 -8.45
C PRO A 221 13.03 -12.61 -9.47
#